data_AF-A0A0B3AE68-F1
#
_entry.id   AF-A0A0B3AE68-F1
#
_cell.length_a   1.000
_cell.length_b   1.000
_cell.length_c   1.000
_cell.angle_alpha   90.00
_cell.angle_beta   90.00
_cell.angle_gamma   90.00
#
_symmetry.space_group_name_H-M   'P 1'
#
loop_
_entity.id
_entity.type
_entity.pdbx_description
1 polymer ?
#
loop_
_entity_poly.entity_id
_entity_poly.type
_entity_poly.pdbx_seq_one_letter_code
_entity_poly.pdbx_strand_id
1 'polypeptide(L)'
;MGKKRVIMYKSQDYPPALLTLRRKRSALIEKISRIEKEEEEILQQLTKSQREEEHKKQQILQGIKHFTFNEYAQIVIGTCVFGIPAIFSPDMWDILPRVNVMFLFYIHLFFLACVFLALNYEFRDDFNLNASFLKLLAKRFYYVYFSVAMVVVLLLTLLDKLAYHLTMLEITKNFISTQSVGLFGAVTFSFLKKD
;
A
#
# COMPACT_ATOMS: atom_id res chain seq x y z
N MET A 1 6.09 28.88 -73.94
CA MET A 1 5.99 28.83 -72.46
C MET A 1 5.35 30.11 -71.95
N GLY A 2 4.05 30.10 -71.63
CA GLY A 2 3.32 31.28 -71.17
C GLY A 2 3.43 31.48 -69.66
N LYS A 3 4.14 32.53 -69.22
CA LYS A 3 4.14 32.97 -67.81
C LYS A 3 2.75 33.54 -67.46
N LYS A 4 1.94 32.79 -66.72
CA LYS A 4 0.72 33.32 -66.07
C LYS A 4 1.13 34.35 -65.02
N ARG A 5 0.84 35.63 -65.29
CA ARG A 5 0.97 36.72 -64.31
C ARG A 5 -0.15 36.57 -63.27
N VAL A 6 0.23 36.31 -62.02
CA VAL A 6 -0.68 36.41 -60.88
C VAL A 6 -0.87 37.90 -60.59
N ILE A 7 -2.02 38.44 -61.00
CA ILE A 7 -2.40 39.82 -60.72
C ILE A 7 -2.88 39.87 -59.26
N MET A 8 -2.08 40.44 -58.36
CA MET A 8 -2.55 40.79 -57.02
C MET A 8 -3.37 42.08 -57.11
N TYR A 9 -4.69 41.97 -57.00
CA TYR A 9 -5.58 43.11 -56.85
C TYR A 9 -5.37 43.78 -55.47
N LYS A 10 -5.20 45.10 -55.45
CA LYS A 10 -5.25 45.89 -54.20
C LYS A 10 -6.67 45.80 -53.63
N SER A 11 -6.80 45.81 -52.29
CA SER A 11 -8.06 45.53 -51.58
C SER A 11 -9.22 46.49 -51.89
N GLN A 12 -8.98 47.58 -52.62
CA GLN A 12 -9.95 48.61 -52.98
C GLN A 12 -10.85 48.26 -54.17
N ASP A 13 -10.53 47.22 -54.96
CA ASP A 13 -11.29 46.85 -56.18
C ASP A 13 -12.24 45.65 -56.01
N TYR A 14 -12.43 45.16 -54.78
CA TYR A 14 -13.29 44.00 -54.54
C TYR A 14 -14.76 44.39 -54.37
N PRO A 15 -15.71 43.72 -55.05
CA PRO A 15 -17.14 43.88 -54.81
C PRO A 15 -17.48 43.72 -53.33
N PRO A 16 -18.41 44.50 -52.75
CA PRO A 16 -18.73 44.47 -51.32
C PRO A 16 -19.15 43.08 -50.82
N ALA A 17 -19.78 42.25 -51.67
CA ALA A 17 -20.11 40.86 -51.36
C ALA A 17 -18.88 39.94 -51.20
N LEU A 18 -17.79 40.19 -51.91
CA LEU A 18 -16.55 39.42 -51.79
C LEU A 18 -15.75 39.81 -50.54
N LEU A 19 -15.84 41.08 -50.13
CA LEU A 19 -15.24 41.57 -48.89
C LEU A 19 -15.91 40.97 -47.65
N THR A 20 -17.24 40.82 -47.65
CA THR A 20 -17.97 40.19 -46.53
C THR A 20 -17.69 38.68 -46.44
N LEU A 21 -17.61 37.98 -47.57
CA LEU A 21 -17.18 36.58 -47.64
C LEU A 21 -15.75 36.38 -47.11
N ARG A 22 -14.82 37.27 -47.48
CA ARG A 22 -13.43 37.23 -46.97
C ARG A 22 -13.38 37.43 -45.46
N ARG A 23 -14.15 38.38 -44.90
CA ARG A 23 -14.26 38.59 -43.45
C ARG A 23 -14.84 37.38 -42.72
N LYS A 24 -15.90 36.77 -43.26
CA LYS A 24 -16.48 35.54 -42.71
C LYS A 24 -15.47 34.38 -42.72
N ARG A 25 -14.71 34.24 -43.81
CA ARG A 25 -13.64 33.23 -43.92
C ARG A 25 -12.54 33.46 -42.90
N SER A 26 -12.08 34.70 -42.73
CA SER A 26 -11.08 35.04 -41.70
C SER A 26 -11.58 34.76 -40.29
N ALA A 27 -12.84 35.10 -39.97
CA ALA A 27 -13.44 34.81 -38.68
C ALA A 27 -13.62 33.29 -38.43
N LEU A 28 -13.91 32.52 -39.48
CA LEU A 28 -13.96 31.04 -39.41
C LEU A 28 -12.58 30.45 -39.17
N ILE A 29 -11.54 30.94 -39.85
CA ILE A 29 -10.15 30.50 -39.65
C ILE A 29 -9.70 30.79 -38.21
N GLU A 30 -10.05 31.97 -37.68
CA GLU A 30 -9.72 32.36 -36.31
C GLU A 30 -10.45 31.51 -35.26
N LYS A 31 -11.68 31.08 -35.54
CA LYS A 31 -12.41 30.13 -34.69
C LYS A 31 -11.78 28.74 -34.73
N ILE A 32 -11.41 28.26 -35.92
CA ILE A 32 -10.74 26.96 -36.09
C ILE A 32 -9.41 26.96 -35.33
N SER A 33 -8.60 28.01 -35.47
CA SER A 33 -7.31 28.07 -34.75
C SER A 33 -7.47 28.14 -33.23
N ARG A 34 -8.58 28.71 -32.73
CA ARG A 34 -8.89 28.68 -31.30
C ARG A 34 -9.26 27.28 -30.82
N ILE A 35 -10.10 26.58 -31.57
CA ILE A 35 -10.52 25.21 -31.25
C ILE A 35 -9.32 24.27 -31.25
N GLU A 36 -8.44 24.36 -32.26
CA GLU A 36 -7.22 23.55 -32.33
C GLU A 36 -6.33 23.75 -31.09
N LYS A 37 -6.24 25.00 -30.60
CA LYS A 37 -5.46 25.32 -29.41
C LYS A 37 -6.09 24.78 -28.12
N GLU A 38 -7.41 24.87 -27.98
CA GLU A 38 -8.14 24.29 -26.85
C GLU A 38 -8.02 22.76 -26.83
N GLU A 39 -8.06 22.12 -28.00
CA GLU A 39 -7.88 20.66 -28.13
C GLU A 39 -6.47 20.23 -27.72
N GLU A 40 -5.43 20.95 -28.13
CA GLU A 40 -4.06 20.71 -27.66
C GLU A 40 -3.92 20.86 -26.15
N GLU A 41 -4.53 21.90 -25.55
CA GLU A 41 -4.49 22.11 -24.10
C GLU A 41 -5.19 20.97 -23.34
N ILE A 42 -6.34 20.50 -23.82
CA ILE A 42 -7.07 19.36 -23.23
C ILE A 42 -6.26 18.06 -23.36
N LEU A 43 -5.65 17.81 -24.53
CA LEU A 43 -4.76 16.67 -24.75
C LEU A 43 -3.56 16.68 -23.80
N GLN A 44 -2.95 17.86 -23.58
CA GLN A 44 -1.85 18.01 -22.63
C GLN A 44 -2.29 17.73 -21.20
N GLN A 45 -3.46 18.23 -20.78
CA GLN A 45 -4.00 17.97 -19.44
C GLN A 45 -4.34 16.48 -19.23
N LEU A 46 -4.97 15.83 -20.22
CA LEU A 46 -5.26 14.40 -20.18
C LEU A 46 -3.98 13.56 -20.08
N THR A 47 -2.97 13.89 -20.90
CA THR A 47 -1.67 13.18 -20.88
C THR A 47 -0.96 13.36 -19.54
N LYS A 48 -1.02 14.56 -18.96
CA LYS A 48 -0.45 14.84 -17.64
C LYS A 48 -1.19 14.07 -16.54
N SER A 49 -2.52 14.07 -16.56
CA SER A 49 -3.34 13.33 -15.60
C SER A 49 -3.13 11.83 -15.69
N GLN A 50 -3.01 11.28 -16.91
CA GLN A 50 -2.68 9.86 -17.11
C GLN A 50 -1.28 9.52 -16.61
N ARG A 51 -0.28 10.37 -16.86
CA ARG A 51 1.06 10.18 -16.31
C ARG A 51 1.06 10.22 -14.79
N GLU A 52 0.34 11.15 -14.16
CA GLU A 52 0.22 11.22 -12.70
C GLU A 52 -0.47 9.98 -12.11
N GLU A 53 -1.48 9.45 -12.80
CA GLU A 53 -2.18 8.23 -12.39
C GLU A 53 -1.31 6.99 -12.56
N GLU A 54 -0.56 6.87 -13.67
CA GLU A 54 0.46 5.84 -13.87
C GLU A 54 1.58 5.95 -12.85
N HIS A 55 2.04 7.17 -12.52
CA HIS A 55 3.08 7.38 -11.52
C HIS A 55 2.60 6.98 -10.12
N LYS A 56 1.35 7.28 -9.76
CA LYS A 56 0.72 6.80 -8.52
C LYS A 56 0.59 5.28 -8.51
N LYS A 57 0.16 4.68 -9.62
CA LYS A 57 0.02 3.23 -9.75
C LYS A 57 1.39 2.54 -9.67
N GLN A 58 2.41 3.11 -10.30
CA GLN A 58 3.79 2.68 -10.20
C GLN A 58 4.36 2.90 -8.80
N GLN A 59 4.04 3.99 -8.09
CA GLN A 59 4.43 4.17 -6.68
C GLN A 59 3.76 3.14 -5.76
N ILE A 60 2.50 2.77 -6.01
CA ILE A 60 1.82 1.70 -5.27
C ILE A 60 2.46 0.33 -5.58
N LEU A 61 2.82 0.08 -6.84
CA LEU A 61 3.50 -1.14 -7.29
C LEU A 61 4.98 -1.21 -6.84
N GLN A 62 5.69 -0.09 -6.77
CA GLN A 62 7.05 0.03 -6.26
C GLN A 62 7.08 0.06 -4.72
N GLY A 63 6.00 0.55 -4.10
CA GLY A 63 5.70 0.40 -2.68
C GLY A 63 5.40 -1.03 -2.27
N ILE A 64 5.28 -1.97 -3.23
CA ILE A 64 5.52 -3.40 -2.98
C ILE A 64 7.02 -3.55 -2.73
N LYS A 65 7.48 -3.11 -1.55
CA LYS A 65 8.70 -3.64 -0.96
C LYS A 65 8.50 -5.14 -0.93
N HIS A 66 9.21 -5.86 -1.80
CA HIS A 66 9.34 -7.29 -1.66
C HIS A 66 9.74 -7.56 -0.21
N PHE A 67 9.00 -8.44 0.47
CA PHE A 67 9.31 -8.83 1.84
C PHE A 67 10.76 -9.30 1.86
N THR A 68 11.65 -8.43 2.36
CA THR A 68 13.09 -8.68 2.25
C THR A 68 13.51 -9.66 3.33
N PHE A 69 14.61 -10.37 3.10
CA PHE A 69 15.18 -11.23 4.14
C PHE A 69 15.50 -10.44 5.42
N ASN A 70 15.88 -9.16 5.30
CA ASN A 70 16.12 -8.30 6.45
C ASN A 70 14.84 -8.03 7.27
N GLU A 71 13.69 -7.84 6.61
CA GLU A 71 12.40 -7.70 7.31
C GLU A 71 12.01 -9.01 8.01
N TYR A 72 12.20 -10.15 7.35
CA TYR A 72 12.01 -11.45 7.97
C TYR A 72 12.90 -11.64 9.21
N ALA A 73 14.20 -11.35 9.08
CA ALA A 73 15.14 -11.46 10.19
C ALA A 73 14.75 -10.54 11.36
N GLN A 74 14.30 -9.32 11.09
CA GLN A 74 13.79 -8.40 12.12
C GLN A 74 12.56 -8.95 12.84
N ILE A 75 11.62 -9.56 12.11
CA ILE A 75 10.45 -10.21 12.70
C ILE A 75 10.87 -11.37 13.61
N VAL A 76 11.78 -12.22 13.15
CA VAL A 76 12.29 -13.35 13.93
C VAL A 76 13.04 -12.86 15.18
N ILE A 77 13.97 -11.92 15.02
CA ILE A 77 14.73 -11.34 16.14
C ILE A 77 13.79 -10.67 17.12
N GLY A 78 12.83 -9.87 16.64
CA GLY A 78 11.86 -9.19 17.49
C GLY A 78 10.99 -10.17 18.28
N THR A 79 10.51 -11.22 17.60
CA THR A 79 9.78 -12.32 18.24
C THR A 79 10.62 -12.98 19.31
N CYS A 80 11.89 -13.25 19.07
CA CYS A 80 12.78 -13.88 20.04
C CYS A 80 13.08 -12.95 21.23
N VAL A 81 13.41 -11.68 20.98
CA VAL A 81 13.79 -10.69 22.01
C VAL A 81 12.65 -10.46 23.00
N PHE A 82 11.40 -10.41 22.53
CA PHE A 82 10.24 -10.19 23.41
C PHE A 82 9.56 -11.50 23.83
N GLY A 83 9.55 -12.50 22.95
CA GLY A 83 8.92 -13.80 23.21
C GLY A 83 9.72 -14.63 24.20
N ILE A 84 11.04 -14.75 24.07
CA ILE A 84 11.86 -15.59 24.96
C ILE A 84 11.72 -15.16 26.42
N PRO A 85 11.88 -13.87 26.82
CA PRO A 85 11.73 -13.48 28.21
C PRO A 85 10.33 -13.76 28.78
N ALA A 86 9.28 -13.56 27.97
CA ALA A 86 7.92 -13.86 28.40
C ALA A 86 7.72 -15.37 28.61
N ILE A 87 8.13 -16.17 27.63
CA ILE A 87 8.05 -17.64 27.64
C ILE A 87 8.90 -18.26 28.76
N PHE A 88 10.04 -17.67 29.12
CA PHE A 88 10.86 -18.19 30.22
C PHE A 88 10.44 -17.66 31.59
N SER A 89 9.47 -16.75 31.67
CA SER A 89 8.91 -16.29 32.93
C SER A 89 8.07 -17.38 33.59
N PRO A 90 8.40 -17.85 34.80
CA PRO A 90 7.60 -18.85 35.52
C PRO A 90 6.16 -18.39 35.74
N ASP A 91 5.97 -17.10 36.03
CA ASP A 91 4.66 -16.50 36.30
C ASP A 91 3.69 -16.66 35.11
N MET A 92 4.21 -16.61 33.88
CA MET A 92 3.41 -16.80 32.68
C MET A 92 2.72 -18.17 32.70
N TRP A 93 3.46 -19.22 33.00
CA TRP A 93 2.95 -20.60 33.00
C TRP A 93 2.04 -20.91 34.17
N ASP A 94 2.22 -20.24 35.30
CA ASP A 94 1.37 -20.42 36.48
C ASP A 94 0.01 -19.72 36.35
N ILE A 95 -0.01 -18.60 35.64
CA ILE A 95 -1.21 -17.79 35.40
C ILE A 95 -2.04 -18.39 34.26
N LEU A 96 -1.40 -18.84 33.17
CA LEU A 96 -2.07 -19.20 31.92
C LEU A 96 -3.18 -20.28 32.05
N PRO A 97 -3.04 -21.33 32.88
CA PRO A 97 -4.11 -22.30 33.10
C PRO A 97 -5.37 -21.67 33.72
N ARG A 98 -5.20 -20.66 34.57
CA ARG A 98 -6.28 -19.97 35.30
C ARG A 98 -7.00 -18.93 34.44
N VAL A 99 -6.36 -18.48 33.36
CA VAL A 99 -6.94 -17.48 32.45
C VAL A 99 -8.00 -18.13 31.57
N ASN A 100 -9.13 -17.44 31.41
CA ASN A 100 -10.20 -17.83 30.50
C ASN A 100 -9.73 -17.72 29.04
N VAL A 101 -10.00 -18.75 28.23
CA VAL A 101 -9.65 -18.76 26.80
C VAL A 101 -10.28 -17.60 26.03
N MET A 102 -11.52 -17.23 26.36
CA MET A 102 -12.18 -16.09 25.69
C MET A 102 -11.42 -14.78 25.94
N PHE A 103 -10.90 -14.60 27.15
CA PHE A 103 -10.09 -13.44 27.50
C PHE A 103 -8.76 -13.42 26.71
N LEU A 104 -8.07 -14.57 26.62
CA LEU A 104 -6.88 -14.70 25.77
C LEU A 104 -7.17 -14.41 24.30
N PHE A 105 -8.31 -14.86 23.79
CA PHE A 105 -8.74 -14.60 22.42
C PHE A 105 -8.96 -13.10 22.16
N TYR A 106 -9.63 -12.37 23.06
CA TYR A 106 -9.81 -10.93 22.92
C TYR A 106 -8.49 -10.16 23.01
N ILE A 107 -7.60 -10.55 23.92
CA ILE A 107 -6.24 -9.99 23.97
C ILE A 107 -5.51 -10.24 22.64
N HIS A 108 -5.61 -11.44 22.10
CA HIS A 108 -4.98 -11.78 20.84
C HIS A 108 -5.52 -10.95 19.67
N LEU A 109 -6.84 -10.77 19.59
CA LEU A 109 -7.48 -9.89 18.61
C LEU A 109 -7.01 -8.43 18.75
N PHE A 110 -6.86 -7.95 19.98
CA PHE A 110 -6.32 -6.62 20.24
C PHE A 110 -4.88 -6.49 19.70
N PHE A 111 -4.00 -7.45 19.98
CA PHE A 111 -2.64 -7.46 19.43
C PHE A 111 -2.63 -7.53 17.90
N LEU A 112 -3.50 -8.35 17.29
CA LEU A 112 -3.66 -8.42 15.84
C LEU A 112 -4.07 -7.08 15.25
N ALA A 113 -5.00 -6.37 15.90
CA ALA A 113 -5.40 -5.03 15.49
C ALA A 113 -4.24 -4.02 15.58
N CYS A 114 -3.44 -4.06 16.65
CA CYS A 114 -2.25 -3.22 16.79
C CYS A 114 -1.22 -3.49 15.68
N VAL A 115 -0.93 -4.76 15.38
CA VAL A 115 -0.03 -5.16 14.29
C VAL A 115 -0.56 -4.69 12.94
N PHE A 116 -1.87 -4.84 12.71
CA PHE A 116 -2.49 -4.40 11.47
C PHE A 116 -2.39 -2.88 11.28
N LEU A 117 -2.70 -2.10 12.32
CA LEU A 117 -2.55 -0.65 12.33
C LEU A 117 -1.11 -0.24 12.11
N ALA A 118 -0.16 -0.91 12.76
CA ALA A 118 1.24 -0.60 12.61
C ALA A 118 1.76 -0.80 11.18
N LEU A 119 1.40 -1.91 10.55
CA LEU A 119 1.75 -2.17 9.15
C LEU A 119 1.05 -1.18 8.21
N ASN A 120 -0.16 -0.73 8.54
CA ASN A 120 -0.86 0.30 7.77
C ASN A 120 -0.04 1.60 7.72
N TYR A 121 0.39 2.10 8.89
CA TYR A 121 1.20 3.30 9.02
C TYR A 121 2.61 3.14 8.42
N GLU A 122 3.21 1.95 8.48
CA GLU A 122 4.51 1.69 7.84
C GLU A 122 4.45 1.85 6.31
N PHE A 123 3.34 1.45 5.69
CA PHE A 123 3.16 1.58 4.24
C PHE A 123 2.67 2.95 3.80
N ARG A 124 1.88 3.61 4.64
CA ARG A 124 1.24 4.88 4.31
C ARG A 124 1.04 5.66 5.59
N ASP A 125 1.61 6.86 5.67
CA ASP A 125 1.35 7.79 6.78
C ASP A 125 -0.10 8.36 6.77
N ASP A 126 -1.05 7.71 6.08
CA ASP A 126 -2.46 8.09 5.96
C ASP A 126 -3.38 6.86 6.00
N PHE A 127 -4.45 6.94 6.79
CA PHE A 127 -5.38 5.84 7.05
C PHE A 127 -6.41 5.74 5.93
N ASN A 128 -6.08 4.99 4.87
CA ASN A 128 -6.98 4.78 3.74
C ASN A 128 -7.06 3.31 3.33
N LEU A 129 -8.26 2.74 3.39
CA LEU A 129 -8.56 1.32 3.17
C LEU A 129 -9.02 1.00 1.74
N ASN A 130 -8.29 1.53 0.74
CA ASN A 130 -8.53 1.15 -0.66
C ASN A 130 -8.41 -0.38 -0.85
N ALA A 131 -9.34 -1.00 -1.59
CA ALA A 131 -9.41 -2.47 -1.71
C ALA A 131 -8.12 -3.13 -2.23
N SER A 132 -7.43 -2.50 -3.19
CA SER A 132 -6.15 -2.99 -3.71
C SER A 132 -5.03 -2.96 -2.66
N PHE A 133 -5.01 -1.89 -1.85
CA PHE A 133 -4.06 -1.74 -0.75
C PHE A 133 -4.36 -2.73 0.38
N LEU A 134 -5.63 -2.91 0.74
CA LEU A 134 -6.05 -3.87 1.76
C LEU A 134 -5.60 -5.30 1.42
N LYS A 135 -5.66 -5.69 0.13
CA LYS A 135 -5.18 -6.99 -0.33
C LYS A 135 -3.67 -7.17 -0.11
N LEU A 136 -2.88 -6.13 -0.35
CA LEU A 136 -1.42 -6.14 -0.14
C LEU A 136 -1.10 -6.17 1.36
N LEU A 137 -1.75 -5.32 2.15
CA LEU A 137 -1.60 -5.26 3.59
C LEU A 137 -1.95 -6.60 4.24
N ALA A 138 -3.07 -7.21 3.85
CA ALA A 138 -3.49 -8.52 4.31
C ALA A 138 -2.46 -9.61 3.96
N LYS A 139 -1.87 -9.57 2.76
CA LYS A 139 -0.82 -10.51 2.36
C LYS A 139 0.41 -10.37 3.24
N ARG A 140 0.87 -9.15 3.53
CA ARG A 140 2.02 -8.93 4.41
C ARG A 140 1.72 -9.32 5.85
N PHE A 141 0.55 -8.92 6.36
CA PHE A 141 0.08 -9.33 7.69
C PHE A 141 0.08 -10.85 7.85
N TYR A 142 -0.39 -11.58 6.83
CA TYR A 142 -0.34 -13.03 6.79
C TYR A 142 1.10 -13.58 6.88
N TYR A 143 2.04 -13.03 6.11
CA TYR A 143 3.45 -13.44 6.20
C TYR A 143 4.09 -13.16 7.55
N VAL A 144 3.81 -11.99 8.15
CA VAL A 144 4.29 -11.65 9.49
C VAL A 144 3.73 -12.64 10.50
N TYR A 145 2.41 -12.83 10.52
CA TYR A 145 1.74 -13.74 11.44
C TYR A 145 2.26 -15.17 11.32
N PHE A 146 2.40 -15.68 10.10
CA PHE A 146 2.91 -17.02 9.84
C PHE A 146 4.38 -17.17 10.26
N SER A 147 5.21 -16.16 9.99
CA SER A 147 6.63 -16.17 10.39
C SER A 147 6.78 -16.23 11.91
N VAL A 148 6.01 -15.43 12.64
CA VAL A 148 5.97 -15.47 14.11
C VAL A 148 5.48 -16.83 14.59
N ALA A 149 4.42 -17.37 13.99
CA ALA A 149 3.88 -18.67 14.37
C ALA A 149 4.90 -19.80 14.23
N MET A 150 5.72 -19.81 13.17
CA MET A 150 6.78 -20.81 12.99
C MET A 150 7.83 -20.72 14.11
N VAL A 151 8.26 -19.51 14.48
CA VAL A 151 9.21 -19.30 15.58
C VAL A 151 8.59 -19.71 16.91
N VAL A 152 7.34 -19.35 17.17
CA VAL A 152 6.62 -19.68 18.40
C VAL A 152 6.43 -21.18 18.56
N VAL A 153 6.02 -21.87 17.49
CA VAL A 153 5.89 -23.34 17.50
C VAL A 153 7.24 -24.00 17.79
N LEU A 154 8.32 -23.52 17.16
CA LEU A 154 9.66 -24.02 17.44
C LEU A 154 10.04 -23.83 18.91
N LEU A 155 9.85 -22.63 19.47
CA LEU A 155 10.16 -22.32 20.87
C LEU A 155 9.34 -23.16 21.85
N LEU A 156 8.04 -23.29 21.62
CA LEU A 156 7.17 -24.09 22.48
C LEU A 156 7.49 -25.59 22.41
N THR A 157 7.94 -26.07 21.25
CA THR A 157 8.41 -27.46 21.08
C THR A 157 9.68 -27.70 21.87
N LEU A 158 10.66 -26.78 21.79
CA LEU A 158 11.92 -26.87 22.54
C LEU A 158 11.73 -26.85 24.06
N LEU A 159 10.63 -26.25 24.53
CA LEU A 159 10.30 -26.11 25.96
C LEU A 159 9.30 -27.14 26.47
N ASP A 160 8.97 -28.15 25.65
CA ASP A 160 7.99 -29.18 25.98
C ASP A 160 6.59 -28.61 26.32
N LYS A 161 6.28 -27.40 25.85
CA LYS A 161 4.98 -26.72 26.04
C LYS A 161 3.95 -27.05 24.95
N LEU A 162 4.33 -27.91 24.01
CA LEU A 162 3.50 -28.55 22.98
C LEU A 162 3.47 -30.08 23.12
N ALA A 163 3.87 -30.60 24.28
CA ALA A 163 3.98 -32.03 24.51
C ALA A 163 2.63 -32.76 24.35
N TYR A 164 2.69 -34.03 23.91
CA TYR A 164 1.50 -34.87 23.70
C TYR A 164 0.69 -35.15 24.98
N HIS A 165 1.27 -34.93 26.15
CA HIS A 165 0.58 -35.12 27.43
C HIS A 165 -0.34 -33.95 27.79
N LEU A 166 -0.22 -32.81 27.10
CA LEU A 166 -1.07 -31.64 27.31
C LEU A 166 -2.40 -31.77 26.56
N THR A 167 -3.45 -31.20 27.14
CA THR A 167 -4.74 -31.10 26.46
C THR A 167 -4.66 -30.11 25.30
N MET A 168 -5.51 -30.30 24.27
CA MET A 168 -5.61 -29.35 23.15
C MET A 168 -5.93 -27.92 23.61
N LEU A 169 -6.65 -27.79 24.74
CA LEU A 169 -6.96 -26.51 25.34
C LEU A 169 -5.70 -25.81 25.87
N GLU A 170 -4.85 -26.53 26.59
CA GLU A 170 -3.59 -26.00 27.12
C GLU A 170 -2.63 -25.64 25.99
N ILE A 171 -2.51 -26.52 24.98
CA ILE A 171 -1.73 -26.25 23.76
C ILE A 171 -2.21 -24.95 23.10
N THR A 172 -3.52 -24.77 22.96
CA THR A 172 -4.11 -23.57 22.35
C THR A 172 -3.83 -22.33 23.20
N LYS A 173 -3.95 -22.41 24.53
CA LYS A 173 -3.61 -21.30 25.44
C LYS A 173 -2.13 -20.92 25.34
N ASN A 174 -1.24 -21.91 25.38
CA ASN A 174 0.21 -21.74 25.25
C ASN A 174 0.56 -21.06 23.92
N PHE A 175 -0.03 -21.54 22.83
CA PHE A 175 0.18 -20.98 21.50
C PHE A 175 -0.33 -19.53 21.41
N ILE A 176 -1.60 -19.26 21.74
CA ILE A 176 -2.19 -17.92 21.60
C ILE A 176 -1.47 -16.89 22.45
N SER A 177 -1.14 -17.24 23.70
CA SER A 177 -0.43 -16.33 24.61
C SER A 177 0.95 -15.97 24.06
N THR A 178 1.71 -16.99 23.65
CA THR A 178 3.07 -16.80 23.11
C THR A 178 3.07 -16.09 21.77
N GLN A 179 2.13 -16.44 20.88
CA GLN A 179 1.93 -15.79 19.59
C GLN A 179 1.60 -14.31 19.75
N SER A 180 0.80 -13.93 20.74
CA SER A 180 0.44 -12.53 21.02
C SER A 180 1.68 -11.71 21.37
N VAL A 181 2.53 -12.21 22.26
CA VAL A 181 3.77 -11.53 22.66
C VAL A 181 4.76 -11.47 21.49
N GLY A 182 4.89 -12.59 20.75
CA GLY A 182 5.75 -12.66 19.57
C GLY A 182 5.38 -11.66 18.49
N LEU A 183 4.08 -11.49 18.21
CA LEU A 183 3.56 -10.53 17.25
C LEU A 183 3.90 -9.09 17.62
N PHE A 184 3.83 -8.75 18.90
CA PHE A 184 4.23 -7.42 19.37
C PHE A 184 5.72 -7.17 19.09
N GLY A 185 6.57 -8.15 19.43
CA GLY A 185 8.00 -8.08 19.16
C GLY A 185 8.34 -7.94 17.68
N ALA A 186 7.64 -8.67 16.81
CA ALA A 186 7.85 -8.67 15.36
C ALA A 186 7.66 -7.28 14.72
N VAL A 187 6.73 -6.48 15.25
CA VAL A 187 6.38 -5.18 14.68
C VAL A 187 7.17 -4.03 15.31
N THR A 188 7.64 -4.21 16.55
CA THR A 188 8.39 -3.18 17.29
C THR A 188 9.65 -2.73 16.54
N PHE A 189 10.40 -3.65 15.95
CA PHE A 189 11.62 -3.33 15.20
C PHE A 189 11.35 -2.75 13.80
N SER A 190 10.16 -2.99 13.24
CA SER A 190 9.77 -2.40 11.94
C SER A 190 9.66 -0.88 12.04
N PHE A 191 9.19 -0.36 13.19
CA PHE A 191 9.10 1.08 13.45
C PHE A 191 10.43 1.76 13.72
N LEU A 192 11.40 1.04 14.31
CA LEU A 192 12.71 1.62 14.66
C LEU A 192 13.59 1.84 13.43
N LYS A 193 13.24 1.27 12.27
CA LYS A 193 14.02 1.35 11.02
C LYS A 193 13.69 2.60 10.18
N LYS A 194 13.36 3.72 10.82
CA LYS A 194 13.05 4.97 10.11
C LYS A 194 14.34 5.75 9.86
N ASP A 195 15.09 5.32 8.84
CA ASP A 195 16.18 6.06 8.18
C ASP A 195 16.00 5.97 6.65
#